data_AF-A0A7C3Z6Z6-F1
#
_entry.id   AF-A0A7C3Z6Z6-F1
#
_cell.length_a   1.000
_cell.length_b   1.000
_cell.length_c   1.000
_cell.angle_alpha   90.00
_cell.angle_beta   90.00
_cell.angle_gamma   90.00
#
_symmetry.space_group_name_H-M   'P 1'
#
loop_
_entity.id
_entity.type
_entity.pdbx_description
1 polymer ?
#
loop_
_entity_poly.entity_id
_entity_poly.type
_entity_poly.pdbx_seq_one_letter_code
_entity_poly.pdbx_strand_id
1 'polypeptide(L)' 'MKVLFVVSEAVPYAKTGGLADVAGTLPAVLQDLGVEVKALMPYYAQTRQKQIPVTVVAEDLAVWLGDRTLTCDFL' A
#
# COMPACT_ATOMS: atom_id res chain seq x y z
N MET A 1 -4.97 -13.47 13.16
CA MET A 1 -3.92 -13.60 12.12
C MET A 1 -3.67 -12.22 11.53
N LYS A 2 -2.41 -11.85 11.23
CA LYS A 2 -2.06 -10.55 10.65
C LYS A 2 -1.55 -10.70 9.21
N VAL A 3 -2.04 -9.88 8.29
CA VAL A 3 -1.69 -9.93 6.87
C VAL A 3 -1.39 -8.53 6.34
N LEU A 4 -0.26 -8.37 5.66
CA LEU A 4 0.08 -7.15 4.94
C LEU A 4 0.03 -7.43 3.43
N PHE A 5 -0.88 -6.77 2.73
CA PHE A 5 -0.95 -6.79 1.27
C PHE A 5 0.10 -5.82 0.74
N VAL A 6 1.10 -6.32 0.02
CA VAL A 6 2.08 -5.48 -0.68
C VAL A 6 1.73 -5.50 -2.16
N VAL A 7 1.25 -4.37 -2.68
CA VAL A 7 0.67 -4.27 -4.03
C VAL A 7 1.19 -3.05 -4.77
N SER A 8 1.25 -3.12 -6.09
CA SER A 8 1.61 -1.97 -6.93
C SER A 8 0.44 -1.03 -7.22
N GLU A 9 -0.81 -1.46 -6.98
CA GLU A 9 -2.01 -0.65 -7.23
C GLU A 9 -3.16 -1.04 -6.31
N ALA A 10 -4.00 -0.06 -5.97
CA ALA A 10 -5.19 -0.25 -5.15
C ALA A 10 -6.15 0.93 -5.37
N VAL A 11 -7.45 0.64 -5.52
CA VAL A 11 -8.48 1.69 -5.54
C VAL A 11 -8.72 2.24 -4.13
N PRO A 12 -9.02 3.55 -3.97
CA PRO A 12 -9.14 4.57 -5.01
C PRO A 12 -7.81 5.27 -5.34
N TYR A 13 -6.65 4.79 -4.88
CA TYR A 13 -5.40 5.55 -4.91
C TYR A 13 -4.64 5.50 -6.24
N ALA A 14 -4.49 4.31 -6.81
CA ALA A 14 -3.80 4.07 -8.08
C ALA A 14 -4.45 2.87 -8.78
N LYS A 15 -4.76 3.02 -10.09
CA LYS A 15 -5.36 1.95 -10.89
C LYS A 15 -4.83 1.96 -12.32
N THR A 16 -4.33 0.82 -12.76
CA THR A 16 -4.00 0.51 -14.15
C THR A 16 -4.80 -0.70 -14.64
N GLY A 17 -5.13 -1.65 -13.76
CA GLY A 17 -5.89 -2.84 -14.11
C GLY A 17 -6.70 -3.45 -12.96
N GLY A 18 -6.94 -4.76 -13.05
CA GLY A 18 -7.78 -5.50 -12.12
C GLY A 18 -7.13 -5.81 -10.77
N LEU A 19 -5.80 -5.70 -10.65
CA LEU A 19 -5.13 -5.86 -9.35
C LEU A 19 -5.59 -4.76 -8.40
N ALA A 20 -5.77 -3.53 -8.88
CA ALA A 20 -6.26 -2.42 -8.08
C ALA A 20 -7.66 -2.68 -7.48
N ASP A 21 -8.52 -3.35 -8.25
CA ASP A 21 -9.88 -3.69 -7.81
C ASP A 21 -9.84 -4.79 -6.74
N VAL A 22 -9.00 -5.81 -6.92
CA VAL A 22 -8.81 -6.86 -5.91
C VAL A 22 -8.21 -6.27 -4.63
N ALA A 23 -7.13 -5.50 -4.74
CA ALA A 23 -6.45 -4.91 -3.60
C ALA A 23 -7.29 -3.87 -2.86
N GLY A 24 -8.23 -3.20 -3.54
CA GLY A 24 -9.14 -2.25 -2.90
C GLY A 24 -10.39 -2.88 -2.27
N THR A 25 -10.71 -4.15 -2.56
CA THR A 25 -11.95 -4.79 -2.07
C THR A 25 -11.71 -6.00 -1.18
N LEU A 26 -10.77 -6.88 -1.52
CA LEU A 26 -10.50 -8.11 -0.77
C LEU A 26 -10.05 -7.86 0.68
N PRO A 27 -9.18 -6.87 1.00
CA PRO A 27 -8.78 -6.61 2.38
C PRO A 27 -9.95 -6.30 3.32
N ALA A 28 -10.96 -5.56 2.84
CA ALA A 28 -12.15 -5.23 3.63
C ALA A 28 -12.95 -6.50 3.96
N VAL A 29 -13.18 -7.37 2.96
CA VAL A 29 -13.89 -8.64 3.17
C VAL A 29 -13.14 -9.56 4.14
N LEU A 30 -11.80 -9.59 4.09
CA LEU A 30 -11.01 -10.36 5.03
C LEU A 30 -11.07 -9.79 6.46
N GLN A 31 -11.17 -8.47 6.60
CA GLN A 31 -11.39 -7.84 7.91
C GLN A 31 -12.73 -8.25 8.52
N ASP A 32 -13.79 -8.33 7.71
CA ASP A 32 -15.11 -8.81 8.15
C ASP A 32 -15.07 -10.27 8.66
N LEU A 33 -14.12 -11.06 8.17
CA LEU A 33 -13.87 -12.43 8.61
C LEU A 33 -12.91 -12.53 9.82
N GLY A 34 -12.55 -11.40 10.43
CA GLY A 34 -11.72 -11.34 11.63
C GLY A 34 -10.21 -11.36 11.38
N VAL A 35 -9.76 -11.10 10.14
CA VAL A 35 -8.34 -10.98 9.82
C VAL A 35 -7.87 -9.54 10.03
N GLU A 36 -6.75 -9.34 10.71
CA GLU A 36 -6.12 -8.02 10.81
C GLU A 36 -5.32 -7.77 9.52
N VAL A 37 -5.89 -6.98 8.61
CA VAL A 37 -5.32 -6.72 7.29
C VAL A 37 -4.91 -5.27 7.14
N LYS A 38 -3.73 -5.03 6.56
CA LYS A 38 -3.29 -3.72 6.04
C LYS A 38 -2.85 -3.85 4.58
N ALA A 39 -2.85 -2.74 3.85
CA ALA A 39 -2.31 -2.66 2.49
C ALA A 39 -1.17 -1.64 2.45
N LEU A 40 -0.11 -1.99 1.73
CA LEU A 40 1.07 -1.18 1.43
C LEU A 40 1.20 -1.08 -0.09
N MET A 41 1.33 0.15 -0.58
CA MET A 41 1.58 0.44 -1.98
C MET A 41 2.49 1.65 -2.12
N PRO A 42 3.19 1.82 -3.25
CA PRO A 42 3.99 3.01 -3.47
C PRO A 42 3.12 4.29 -3.45
N TYR A 43 3.64 5.35 -2.86
CA TYR A 43 2.96 6.64 -2.81
C TYR A 43 3.12 7.40 -4.13
N TYR A 44 2.38 6.98 -5.17
CA TYR A 44 2.48 7.55 -6.51
C TYR A 44 2.05 9.03 -6.58
N ALA A 45 2.52 9.73 -7.63
CA ALA A 45 2.17 11.15 -7.86
C ALA A 45 0.66 11.40 -7.93
N GLN A 46 -0.10 10.50 -8.58
CA GLN A 46 -1.56 10.57 -8.64
C GLN A 46 -2.23 10.46 -7.26
N THR A 47 -1.63 9.72 -6.32
CA THR A 47 -2.14 9.60 -4.94
C THR A 47 -1.81 10.86 -4.15
N ARG A 48 -0.59 11.40 -4.32
CA ARG A 48 -0.16 12.69 -3.74
C ARG A 48 -1.10 13.84 -4.12
N GLN A 49 -1.54 13.89 -5.38
CA GLN A 49 -2.44 14.94 -5.87
C GLN A 49 -3.82 14.93 -5.20
N LYS A 50 -4.24 13.80 -4.61
CA LYS A 50 -5.54 13.69 -3.92
C LYS A 50 -5.55 14.31 -2.53
N GLN A 51 -4.40 14.81 -2.05
CA GLN A 51 -4.26 15.52 -0.76
C GLN A 51 -4.87 14.76 0.43
N ILE A 52 -4.78 13.44 0.41
CA ILE A 52 -5.18 12.59 1.52
C ILE A 52 -4.19 12.84 2.67
N PRO A 53 -4.66 13.10 3.91
CA PRO A 53 -3.78 13.19 5.07
C PRO A 53 -2.94 11.91 5.21
N VAL A 54 -1.63 12.08 5.34
CA VAL A 54 -0.67 10.98 5.52
C VAL A 54 0.12 11.19 6.80
N THR A 55 0.63 10.12 7.40
CA THR A 55 1.42 10.21 8.63
C THR A 55 2.57 9.25 8.54
N VAL A 56 3.78 9.76 8.67
CA VAL A 56 4.96 8.90 8.64
C VAL A 56 4.91 7.89 9.78
N VAL A 57 4.96 6.61 9.42
CA VAL A 57 4.96 5.46 10.33
C VAL A 57 6.38 4.95 10.57
N ALA A 58 7.26 5.08 9.58
CA ALA A 58 8.68 4.78 9.70
C ALA A 58 9.49 5.64 8.72
N GLU A 59 10.63 6.13 9.18
CA GLU A 59 11.58 6.93 8.39
C GLU A 59 12.81 6.10 8.05
N ASP A 60 13.43 6.42 6.92
CA ASP A 60 14.74 5.92 6.52
C ASP A 60 14.89 4.38 6.50
N LEU A 61 13.83 3.64 6.13
CA LEU A 61 13.90 2.19 6.07
C LEU A 61 14.62 1.72 4.80
N ALA A 62 15.58 0.82 4.98
CA ALA A 62 16.28 0.16 3.87
C ALA A 62 15.39 -0.88 3.19
N VAL A 63 15.08 -0.65 1.91
CA VAL A 63 14.31 -1.55 1.05
C VAL A 63 15.20 -2.06 -0.09
N TRP A 64 15.23 -3.37 -0.24
CA TRP A 64 15.97 -4.04 -1.29
C TRP A 64 15.15 -4.04 -2.59
N LEU A 65 15.72 -3.48 -3.66
CA LEU A 65 15.10 -3.41 -4.97
C LEU A 65 16.10 -3.92 -6.03
N GLY A 66 16.04 -5.24 -6.26
CA GLY A 66 16.98 -5.94 -7.14
C GLY A 66 18.39 -5.98 -6.53
N ASP A 67 19.34 -5.35 -7.20
CA ASP A 67 20.74 -5.24 -6.80
C ASP A 67 21.04 -3.97 -5.97
N ARG A 68 20.04 -3.13 -5.71
CA ARG A 68 20.20 -1.86 -4.98
C ARG A 68 19.42 -1.87 -3.68
N THR A 69 19.95 -1.18 -2.68
CA THR A 69 19.22 -0.81 -1.47
C THR A 69 18.80 0.65 -1.59
N LEU A 70 17.50 0.92 -1.43
CA LEU A 70 16.94 2.25 -1.37
C LEU A 70 16.54 2.54 0.08
N THR A 71 16.61 3.81 0.46
CA THR A 71 16.07 4.30 1.72
C THR A 71 14.72 4.95 1.43
N CYS A 72 13.67 4.56 2.15
CA CYS A 72 12.34 5.15 1.97
C CYS A 72 11.54 5.28 3.26
N ASP A 73 10.69 6.30 3.28
CA ASP A 73 9.71 6.52 4.32
C ASP A 73 8.43 5.74 4.04
N PHE A 74 7.82 5.24 5.11
CA PHE A 74 6.52 4.61 5.10
C PHE A 74 5.51 5.58 5.70
N LEU A 75 4.51 5.95 4.89
CA LEU A 75 3.49 6.97 5.19
C LEU A 75 2.15 6.39 5.66
#